data_AF-A0A9C9KZN4-F1
#
_entry.id   AF-A0A9C9KZN4-F1
#
_cell.length_a   1.000
_cell.length_b   1.000
_cell.length_c   1.000
_cell.angle_alpha   90.00
_cell.angle_beta   90.00
_cell.angle_gamma   90.00
#
_symmetry.space_group_name_H-M   'P 1'
#
loop_
_entity.id
_entity.type
_entity.pdbx_description
1 polymer ?
#
loop_
_entity_poly.entity_id
_entity_poly.type
_entity_poly.pdbx_seq_one_letter_code
_entity_poly.pdbx_strand_id
1 'polypeptide(L)'
;MNDAPNCKCVISFLWTNALVVAALVFLVFTFIDPAEIAVAMMLEVDEGVFRIQAYLFSFIFLWLAFAASTFLNCYFARLRYNMQNTSK
;
A
#
# COMPACT_ATOMS: atom_id res chain seq x y z
N MET A 1 3.64 24.12 -19.91
CA MET A 1 2.93 23.24 -18.98
C MET A 1 3.76 23.17 -17.70
N ASN A 2 3.39 23.95 -16.68
CA ASN A 2 4.01 23.90 -15.35
C ASN A 2 3.39 22.71 -14.59
N ASP A 3 3.78 21.49 -14.97
CA ASP A 3 3.26 20.23 -14.41
C ASP A 3 4.03 19.83 -13.15
N ALA A 4 4.17 20.74 -12.17
CA ALA A 4 4.51 20.29 -10.83
C ALA A 4 3.28 19.54 -10.29
N PRO A 5 3.39 18.28 -9.83
CA PRO A 5 2.26 17.58 -9.25
C PRO A 5 1.78 18.42 -8.07
N ASN A 6 0.58 18.99 -8.20
CA ASN A 6 -0.02 19.80 -7.14
C ASN A 6 -0.05 18.92 -5.89
N CYS A 7 0.64 19.33 -4.83
CA CYS A 7 0.81 18.52 -3.61
C CYS A 7 -0.53 18.01 -3.06
N LYS A 8 -1.62 18.78 -3.26
CA LYS A 8 -3.01 18.40 -2.97
C LYS A 8 -3.46 17.11 -3.67
N CYS A 9 -3.09 16.90 -4.94
CA CYS A 9 -3.47 15.70 -5.70
C CYS A 9 -2.74 14.46 -5.16
N VAL A 10 -1.44 14.59 -4.85
CA VAL A 10 -0.64 13.51 -4.26
C VAL A 10 -1.18 13.11 -2.89
N ILE A 11 -1.47 14.09 -2.03
CA ILE A 11 -2.08 13.85 -0.72
C ILE A 11 -3.45 13.19 -0.92
N SER A 12 -4.26 13.69 -1.86
CA SER A 12 -5.59 13.15 -2.16
C SER A 12 -5.56 11.67 -2.55
N PHE A 13 -4.56 11.29 -3.33
CA PHE A 13 -4.33 9.91 -3.73
C PHE A 13 -3.81 9.05 -2.58
N LEU A 14 -2.84 9.55 -1.80
CA LEU A 14 -2.24 8.79 -0.71
C LEU A 14 -3.27 8.43 0.37
N TRP A 15 -4.15 9.36 0.77
CA TRP A 15 -5.16 9.06 1.80
C TRP A 15 -6.24 8.10 1.31
N THR A 16 -6.69 8.23 0.05
CA THR A 16 -7.68 7.30 -0.53
C THR A 16 -7.09 5.89 -0.64
N ASN A 17 -5.84 5.78 -1.09
CA ASN A 17 -5.12 4.51 -1.11
C ASN A 17 -4.96 3.91 0.29
N ALA A 18 -4.71 4.74 1.31
CA ALA A 18 -4.61 4.29 2.70
C ALA A 18 -5.91 3.62 3.18
N LEU A 19 -7.08 4.18 2.83
CA LEU A 19 -8.38 3.61 3.20
C LEU A 19 -8.63 2.25 2.52
N VAL A 20 -8.28 2.11 1.24
CA VAL A 20 -8.42 0.83 0.53
C VAL A 20 -7.55 -0.24 1.19
N VAL A 21 -6.32 0.10 1.54
CA VAL A 21 -5.40 -0.82 2.22
C VAL A 21 -5.89 -1.14 3.63
N ALA A 22 -6.41 -0.17 4.37
CA ALA A 22 -7.00 -0.41 5.69
C ALA A 22 -8.16 -1.42 5.61
N ALA A 23 -9.05 -1.27 4.62
CA ALA A 23 -10.14 -2.20 4.40
C ALA A 23 -9.65 -3.62 4.06
N LEU A 24 -8.62 -3.74 3.20
CA LEU A 24 -8.00 -5.00 2.86
C LEU A 24 -7.36 -5.68 4.09
N VAL A 25 -6.57 -4.93 4.84
CA VAL A 25 -5.90 -5.39 6.06
C VAL A 25 -6.94 -5.84 7.09
N PHE A 26 -8.01 -5.06 7.27
CA PHE A 26 -9.12 -5.42 8.16
C PHE A 26 -9.79 -6.72 7.72
N LEU A 27 -10.09 -6.88 6.43
CA LEU A 27 -10.69 -8.11 5.91
C LEU A 27 -9.78 -9.32 6.11
N VAL A 28 -8.47 -9.22 5.83
CA VAL A 28 -7.53 -10.33 6.01
C VAL A 28 -7.43 -10.73 7.48
N PHE A 29 -7.22 -9.75 8.38
CA PHE A 29 -7.05 -10.03 9.79
C PHE A 29 -8.36 -10.33 10.54
N THR A 30 -9.51 -10.17 9.88
CA THR A 30 -10.78 -10.73 10.39
C THR A 30 -10.77 -12.26 10.36
N PHE A 31 -10.09 -12.87 9.39
CA PHE A 31 -10.03 -14.33 9.25
C PHE A 31 -8.73 -14.95 9.81
N ILE A 32 -7.70 -14.14 10.01
CA ILE A 32 -6.37 -14.58 10.40
C ILE A 32 -5.92 -13.71 11.57
N ASP A 33 -5.89 -14.22 12.82
CA ASP A 33 -5.32 -13.46 13.94
C ASP A 33 -3.78 -13.64 13.95
N PRO A 34 -2.97 -12.57 13.91
CA PRO A 34 -1.52 -12.68 14.04
C PRO A 34 -1.08 -13.36 15.34
N ALA A 35 -1.85 -13.23 16.43
CA ALA A 35 -1.53 -13.87 17.70
C ALA A 35 -1.58 -15.40 17.57
N GLU A 36 -2.59 -15.93 16.87
CA GLU A 36 -2.69 -17.37 16.61
C GLU A 36 -1.52 -17.88 15.75
N ILE A 37 -1.04 -17.07 14.80
CA ILE A 37 0.14 -17.40 14.00
C ILE A 37 1.40 -17.45 14.87
N ALA A 38 1.59 -16.49 15.78
CA ALA A 38 2.74 -16.46 16.67
C ALA A 38 2.82 -17.72 17.55
N VAL A 39 1.68 -18.14 18.10
CA VAL A 39 1.55 -19.38 18.87
C VAL A 39 1.84 -20.61 17.99
N ALA A 40 1.25 -20.68 16.80
CA ALA A 40 1.45 -21.80 15.87
C ALA A 40 2.91 -21.93 15.40
N MET A 41 3.64 -20.82 15.30
CA MET A 41 5.05 -20.80 14.94
C MET A 41 6.00 -20.89 16.16
N MET A 42 5.46 -21.11 17.37
CA MET A 42 6.23 -21.21 18.62
C MET A 42 7.19 -20.02 18.85
N LEU A 43 6.77 -18.80 18.52
CA LEU A 43 7.61 -17.63 18.83
C LEU A 43 7.46 -17.23 20.30
N GLU A 44 8.58 -17.04 20.98
CA GLU A 44 8.63 -16.41 22.31
C GLU A 44 8.44 -14.89 22.21
N VAL A 45 7.22 -14.44 21.87
CA VAL A 45 6.86 -13.02 21.83
C VAL A 45 5.56 -12.77 22.56
N ASP A 46 5.43 -11.57 23.13
CA ASP A 46 4.16 -11.10 23.66
C ASP A 46 3.11 -11.01 22.54
N GLU A 47 2.02 -11.75 22.67
CA GLU A 47 0.94 -11.84 21.67
C GLU A 47 0.34 -10.46 21.36
N GLY A 48 0.22 -9.59 22.36
CA GLY A 48 -0.31 -8.24 22.19
C GLY A 48 0.61 -7.37 21.34
N VAL A 49 1.91 -7.42 21.64
CA VAL A 49 2.95 -6.70 20.87
C VAL A 49 3.03 -7.21 19.44
N PHE A 50 3.06 -8.54 19.25
CA PHE A 50 3.15 -9.15 17.91
C PHE A 50 1.96 -8.78 17.04
N ARG A 51 0.75 -8.79 17.59
CA ARG A 51 -0.47 -8.41 16.87
C ARG A 51 -0.44 -6.97 16.38
N ILE A 52 -0.04 -6.03 17.24
CA ILE A 52 0.09 -4.61 16.84
C ILE A 52 1.18 -4.45 15.76
N GLN A 53 2.31 -5.14 15.91
CA GLN A 53 3.40 -5.10 14.93
C GLN A 53 2.95 -5.64 13.57
N ALA A 54 2.27 -6.78 13.54
CA ALA A 54 1.75 -7.37 12.31
C ALA A 54 0.76 -6.42 11.61
N TYR A 55 -0.18 -5.84 12.35
CA TYR A 55 -1.16 -4.90 11.79
C TYR A 55 -0.49 -3.65 11.19
N LEU A 56 0.42 -3.02 11.93
CA LEU A 56 1.13 -1.82 11.47
C LEU A 56 2.04 -2.13 10.28
N PHE A 57 2.80 -3.22 10.37
CA PHE A 57 3.72 -3.62 9.32
C PHE A 57 2.97 -3.93 8.02
N SER A 58 1.95 -4.78 8.08
CA SER A 58 1.14 -5.12 6.92
C SER A 58 0.46 -3.89 6.31
N PHE A 59 -0.07 -2.99 7.13
CA PHE A 59 -0.67 -1.75 6.65
C PHE A 59 0.33 -0.86 5.92
N ILE A 60 1.46 -0.51 6.55
CA ILE A 60 2.46 0.39 5.97
C ILE A 60 3.06 -0.23 4.71
N PHE A 61 3.39 -1.52 4.76
CA PHE A 61 3.97 -2.25 3.64
C PHE A 61 3.04 -2.26 2.43
N LEU A 62 1.78 -2.66 2.62
CA LEU A 62 0.80 -2.70 1.53
C LEU A 62 0.48 -1.30 1.01
N TRP A 63 0.41 -0.30 1.89
CA TRP A 63 0.14 1.07 1.49
C TRP A 63 1.24 1.64 0.59
N LEU A 64 2.50 1.43 0.96
CA LEU A 64 3.65 1.81 0.15
C LEU A 64 3.73 1.00 -1.15
N ALA A 65 3.47 -0.30 -1.09
CA ALA A 65 3.48 -1.16 -2.28
C ALA A 65 2.42 -0.71 -3.30
N PHE A 66 1.17 -0.47 -2.87
CA PHE A 66 0.11 0.01 -3.75
C PHE A 66 0.41 1.41 -4.31
N ALA A 67 0.98 2.29 -3.49
CA ALA A 67 1.40 3.62 -3.94
C ALA A 67 2.49 3.52 -5.01
N ALA A 68 3.50 2.68 -4.79
CA ALA A 68 4.58 2.43 -5.75
C ALA A 68 4.07 1.79 -7.05
N SER A 69 3.20 0.77 -6.96
CA SER A 69 2.59 0.14 -8.13
C SER A 69 1.78 1.13 -8.97
N THR A 70 1.01 2.00 -8.31
CA THR A 70 0.22 3.01 -9.02
C THR A 70 1.13 4.06 -9.66
N PHE A 71 2.20 4.48 -8.97
CA PHE A 71 3.18 5.40 -9.52
C PHE A 71 3.87 4.82 -10.77
N LEU A 72 4.32 3.56 -10.71
CA LEU A 72 4.93 2.88 -11.85
C LEU A 72 3.96 2.73 -13.02
N ASN A 73 2.70 2.36 -12.75
CA ASN A 73 1.67 2.26 -13.80
C ASN A 73 1.44 3.60 -14.50
N CYS A 74 1.32 4.69 -13.75
CA CYS A 74 1.20 6.04 -14.31
C CYS A 74 2.44 6.45 -15.10
N TYR A 75 3.63 6.14 -14.61
CA TYR A 75 4.89 6.42 -15.29
C TYR A 75 4.98 5.69 -16.64
N PHE A 76 4.72 4.38 -16.68
CA PHE A 76 4.76 3.59 -17.91
C PHE A 76 3.64 3.99 -18.88
N ALA A 77 2.45 4.32 -18.40
CA ALA A 77 1.37 4.84 -19.23
C ALA A 77 1.78 6.16 -19.92
N ARG A 78 2.42 7.07 -19.19
CA ARG A 78 2.93 8.34 -19.73
C ARG A 78 4.06 8.10 -20.75
N LEU A 79 4.99 7.19 -20.47
CA LEU A 79 6.06 6.82 -21.39
C LEU A 79 5.48 6.30 -22.71
N ARG A 80 4.50 5.40 -22.64
CA ARG A 80 3.83 4.82 -23.81
C ARG A 80 3.09 5.87 -24.63
N TYR A 81 2.37 6.78 -23.98
CA TYR A 81 1.67 7.89 -24.65
C TYR A 81 2.64 8.79 -25.42
N ASN A 82 3.76 9.16 -24.79
CA ASN A 82 4.78 10.00 -25.44
C ASN A 82 5.39 9.31 -26.66
N MET A 83 5.75 8.03 -26.57
CA MET A 83 6.29 7.28 -27.71
C MET A 83 5.32 7.21 -28.90
N GLN A 84 4.01 7.04 -28.64
CA GLN A 84 3.00 7.00 -29.69
C GLN A 84 2.78 8.34 -30.38
N ASN A 85 2.89 9.44 -29.63
CA ASN A 85 2.69 10.80 -30.17
C ASN A 85 3.95 11.39 -30.81
N THR A 86 5.15 10.92 -30.48
CA THR A 86 6.40 11.31 -31.18
C THR A 86 6.53 10.64 -32.55
N SER A 87 5.78 9.56 -32.80
CA SER A 87 5.77 8.84 -34.09
C SER A 87 4.75 9.40 -35.10
N LYS A 88 4.03 10.48 -34.78
CA LYS A 88 3.13 11.21 -35.67
C LYS A 88 3.69 12.59 -35.95
#